data_AF-A0A7C7QFU7-F1
#
_entry.id   AF-A0A7C7QFU7-F1
#
_cell.length_a   1.000
_cell.length_b   1.000
_cell.length_c   1.000
_cell.angle_alpha   90.00
_cell.angle_beta   90.00
_cell.angle_gamma   90.00
#
_symmetry.space_group_name_H-M   'P 1'
#
loop_
_entity.id
_entity.type
_entity.pdbx_description
1 polymer ?
#
loop_
_entity_poly.entity_id
_entity_poly.type
_entity_poly.pdbx_seq_one_letter_code
_entity_poly.pdbx_strand_id
1 'polypeptide(L)' 'MQNLRATPGGRLLLRYPGGDAGTLWMNELRSWLVSLGVPSHRIETVPGSPDTGIIELEVLPPLGPPSANAAGRGA' A
#
# COMPACT_ATOMS: atom_id res chain seq x y z
N MET A 1 -9.71 2.14 2.20
CA MET A 1 -9.54 0.72 2.63
C MET A 1 -10.40 -0.29 1.88
N GLN A 2 -11.58 0.06 1.34
CA GLN A 2 -12.37 -0.85 0.49
C GLN A 2 -11.59 -1.37 -0.73
N ASN A 3 -10.82 -0.51 -1.41
CA ASN A 3 -10.02 -0.92 -2.58
C ASN A 3 -8.98 -2.00 -2.26
N LEU A 4 -8.26 -1.91 -1.13
CA LEU A 4 -7.27 -2.94 -0.75
C LEU A 4 -7.93 -4.31 -0.45
N ARG A 5 -9.15 -4.29 0.10
CA ARG A 5 -9.96 -5.50 0.31
C ARG A 5 -10.49 -6.07 -1.01
N ALA A 6 -10.85 -5.19 -1.96
CA ALA A 6 -11.31 -5.55 -3.29
C ALA A 6 -10.17 -6.05 -4.22
N THR A 7 -8.91 -5.90 -3.81
CA THR A 7 -7.74 -6.41 -4.53
C THR A 7 -7.04 -7.50 -3.70
N PRO A 8 -7.52 -8.76 -3.72
CA PRO A 8 -6.84 -9.88 -3.08
C PRO A 8 -5.39 -10.00 -3.58
N GLY A 9 -4.43 -10.12 -2.65
CA GLY A 9 -2.99 -10.16 -2.99
C GLY A 9 -2.37 -8.83 -3.39
N GLY A 10 -3.14 -7.74 -3.48
CA GLY A 10 -2.61 -6.40 -3.73
C GLY A 10 -1.83 -5.86 -2.52
N ARG A 11 -1.09 -4.77 -2.70
CA ARG A 11 -0.31 -4.14 -1.63
C ARG A 11 -0.51 -2.62 -1.62
N LEU A 12 -0.34 -2.03 -0.44
CA LEU A 12 -0.34 -0.59 -0.25
C LEU A 12 1.10 -0.08 -0.38
N LEU A 13 1.36 0.74 -1.38
CA LEU A 13 2.62 1.44 -1.56
C LEU A 13 2.51 2.83 -0.91
N LEU A 14 3.48 3.14 -0.05
CA LEU A 14 3.60 4.40 0.68
C LEU A 14 4.88 5.11 0.22
N ARG A 15 4.75 6.19 -0.55
CA ARG A 15 5.89 7.02 -0.95
C ARG A 15 5.96 8.23 -0.04
N TYR A 16 7.14 8.52 0.49
CA TYR A 16 7.31 9.55 1.51
C TYR A 16 8.61 10.34 1.28
N PRO A 17 8.71 11.58 1.81
CA PRO A 17 9.95 12.34 1.79
C PRO A 17 11.05 11.53 2.47
N GLY A 18 12.26 11.52 1.90
CA GLY A 18 13.40 10.90 2.59
C GLY A 18 13.83 11.68 3.86
N GLY A 19 14.91 11.22 4.48
CA GLY A 19 15.48 11.85 5.67
C GLY A 19 14.77 11.46 6.97
N ASP A 20 15.38 11.85 8.10
CA ASP A 20 14.99 11.36 9.43
C ASP A 20 13.53 11.64 9.77
N ALA A 21 13.05 12.85 9.49
CA ALA A 21 11.68 13.25 9.74
C ALA A 21 10.68 12.41 8.92
N GLY A 22 10.99 12.18 7.63
CA GLY A 22 10.17 11.36 6.75
C GLY A 22 10.14 9.89 7.19
N THR A 23 11.30 9.33 7.55
CA THR A 23 11.39 7.95 8.05
C THR A 23 10.64 7.76 9.36
N LEU A 24 10.74 8.72 10.29
CA LEU A 24 9.99 8.69 11.56
C LEU A 24 8.49 8.68 11.29
N TRP A 25 8.00 9.64 10.50
CA TRP A 25 6.59 9.71 10.12
C TRP A 25 6.10 8.46 9.41
N MET A 26 6.92 7.90 8.52
CA MET A 26 6.56 6.69 7.78
C MET A 26 6.39 5.49 8.71
N ASN A 27 7.25 5.35 9.72
CA ASN A 27 7.15 4.29 10.70
C ASN A 27 5.88 4.41 11.56
N GLU A 28 5.53 5.63 12.00
CA GLU A 28 4.30 5.89 12.74
C GLU A 28 3.06 5.58 11.92
N LEU A 29 2.98 6.10 10.69
CA LEU A 29 1.85 5.84 9.79
C LEU A 29 1.71 4.33 9.51
N ARG A 30 2.82 3.62 9.29
CA ARG A 30 2.80 2.15 9.11
C ARG A 30 2.26 1.45 10.36
N SER A 31 2.69 1.87 11.55
CA SER A 31 2.21 1.32 12.83
C SER A 31 0.70 1.52 13.01
N TRP A 32 0.20 2.71 12.69
CA TRP A 32 -1.24 3.00 12.73
C TRP A 32 -2.03 2.15 11.73
N LEU A 33 -1.56 2.02 10.49
CA LEU A 33 -2.20 1.19 9.47
C LEU A 33 -2.30 -0.28 9.87
N VAL A 34 -1.23 -0.81 10.51
CA VAL A 34 -1.25 -2.17 11.06
C VAL A 34 -2.27 -2.31 12.18
N SER A 35 -2.33 -1.32 13.09
CA SER A 35 -3.29 -1.30 14.20
C SER A 35 -4.74 -1.23 13.71
N LEU A 36 -4.96 -0.62 12.55
CA LEU A 36 -6.26 -0.57 11.85
C LEU A 36 -6.56 -1.82 11.00
N GLY A 37 -5.67 -2.82 11.02
CA GLY A 37 -5.89 -4.14 10.41
C GLY A 37 -5.33 -4.32 9.01
N VAL A 38 -4.43 -3.43 8.53
CA VAL A 38 -3.67 -3.70 7.31
C VAL A 38 -2.49 -4.62 7.62
N PRO A 39 -2.41 -5.83 7.05
CA PRO A 39 -1.30 -6.72 7.33
C PRO A 39 0.03 -6.08 6.92
N SER A 40 1.04 -6.12 7.79
CA SER A 40 2.32 -5.44 7.58
C SER A 40 3.06 -5.91 6.32
N HIS A 41 2.88 -7.16 5.90
CA HIS A 41 3.45 -7.73 4.67
C HIS A 41 2.77 -7.21 3.39
N ARG A 42 1.62 -6.54 3.50
CA ARG A 42 0.94 -5.85 2.38
C ARG A 42 1.27 -4.36 2.32
N ILE A 43 2.20 -3.87 3.14
CA ILE A 43 2.62 -2.46 3.15
C ILE A 43 4.06 -2.39 2.66
N GLU A 44 4.27 -1.61 1.61
CA GLU A 44 5.58 -1.30 1.03
C GLU A 44 5.84 0.20 1.22
N THR A 45 7.05 0.57 1.63
CA THR A 45 7.45 1.97 1.86
C THR A 45 8.63 2.33 0.98
N VAL A 46 8.53 3.44 0.25
CA VAL A 46 9.58 3.93 -0.65
C VAL A 46 9.97 5.36 -0.27
N PRO A 47 11.20 5.61 0.20
CA PRO A 47 11.68 6.96 0.48
C PRO A 47 12.01 7.71 -0.80
N GLY A 48 12.21 9.02 -0.68
CA GLY A 48 12.71 9.87 -1.77
C GLY A 48 11.63 10.45 -2.66
N SER A 49 10.40 10.60 -2.14
CA SER A 49 9.40 11.45 -2.78
C SER A 49 9.94 12.88 -2.89
N PRO A 50 9.84 13.53 -4.07
CA PRO A 50 10.30 14.91 -4.26
C PRO A 50 9.43 15.93 -3.52
N ASP A 51 8.20 15.56 -3.17
CA ASP A 51 7.28 16.43 -2.45
C ASP A 51 7.41 16.24 -0.95
N THR A 52 8.14 17.14 -0.30
CA THR A 52 8.47 17.07 1.14
C THR A 52 7.27 17.21 2.07
N GLY A 53 6.10 17.62 1.56
CA GLY A 53 4.88 17.81 2.34
C GLY A 53 3.85 16.68 2.21
N ILE A 54 4.10 15.68 1.35
CA ILE A 54 3.07 14.72 0.95
C ILE A 54 3.55 13.29 1.16
N ILE A 55 2.66 12.45 1.70
CA ILE A 55 2.78 11.00 1.65
C ILE A 55 1.77 10.48 0.64
N GLU A 56 2.25 9.78 -0.37
CA GLU A 56 1.39 9.18 -1.40
C GLU A 56 1.01 7.76 -1.01
N LEU A 57 -0.28 7.43 -1.15
CA LEU A 57 -0.86 6.13 -0.85
C LEU A 57 -1.44 5.52 -2.13
N GLU A 58 -0.84 4.44 -2.61
CA GLU A 58 -1.29 3.73 -3.81
C GLU A 58 -1.62 2.27 -3.52
N VAL A 59 -2.75 1.76 -4.03
CA VAL A 59 -3.06 0.33 -3.98
C VAL A 59 -2.58 -0.31 -5.26
N LEU A 60 -1.51 -1.09 -5.17
CA LEU A 60 -0.96 -1.86 -6.28
C LEU A 60 -1.63 -3.23 -6.36
N PRO A 61 -1.86 -3.75 -7.58
CA PRO A 61 -2.29 -5.12 -7.77
C PRO A 61 -1.19 -6.13 -7.33
N PRO A 62 -1.54 -7.42 -7.20
CA PRO A 62 -0.55 -8.47 -6.94
C PRO A 62 0.55 -8.48 -8.00
N LEU A 63 1.78 -8.83 -7.59
CA LEU A 63 2.85 -9.13 -8.54
C LEU A 63 2.59 -10.52 -9.15
N GLY A 64 1.91 -10.57 -10.29
CA GLY A 64 1.56 -11.79 -11.01
C GLY A 64 0.35 -11.57 -11.93
N PRO A 65 0.08 -12.47 -12.89
CA PRO A 65 -1.11 -12.35 -13.72
C PRO A 65 -2.36 -12.33 -12.83
N PRO A 66 -3.38 -11.50 -13.13
CA PRO A 66 -4.64 -11.53 -12.41
C PRO A 66 -5.18 -12.96 -12.48
N SER A 67 -5.47 -13.55 -11.32
CA SER A 67 -6.01 -14.91 -11.23
C SER A 67 -7.23 -15.02 -12.15
N ALA A 68 -7.21 -15.97 -13.08
CA ALA A 68 -8.17 -16.15 -14.18
C ALA A 68 -9.63 -16.44 -13.73
N ASN A 69 -9.94 -16.32 -12.44
CA ASN A 69 -11.24 -16.70 -11.88
C ASN A 69 -12.26 -15.55 -11.78
N ALA A 70 -12.00 -14.40 -12.42
CA ALA A 70 -12.96 -13.29 -12.51
C ALA A 70 -13.81 -13.31 -13.81
N ALA A 71 -13.51 -14.20 -14.77
CA ALA A 71 -14.17 -14.23 -16.08
C ALA A 71 -15.27 -15.32 -16.21
N GLY A 72 -15.66 -15.96 -15.11
CA GLY A 72 -16.52 -17.15 -15.13
C GLY A 72 -17.88 -16.99 -14.47
N ARG A 73 -18.62 -15.89 -14.70
CA ARG A 73 -20.06 -15.81 -14.39
C ARG A 73 -20.78 -14.96 -15.44
N GLY A 74 -21.29 -15.64 -16.46
CA GLY A 74 -22.07 -15.07 -17.56
C GLY A 74 -22.39 -16.17 -18.57
N ALA A 75 -23.14 -17.17 -18.12
CA ALA A 75 -23.88 -18.11 -18.97
C ALA A 75 -25.35 -17.98 -18.57
#